data_AF-A0A7R9B852-F1
#
_entry.id   AF-A0A7R9B852-F1
#
_cell.length_a   1.000
_cell.length_b   1.000
_cell.length_c   1.000
_cell.angle_alpha   90.00
_cell.angle_beta   90.00
_cell.angle_gamma   90.00
#
_symmetry.space_group_name_H-M   'P 1'
#
loop_
_entity.id
_entity.type
_entity.pdbx_description
1 polymer ?
#
loop_
_entity_poly.entity_id
_entity_poly.type
_entity_poly.pdbx_seq_one_letter_code
_entity_poly.pdbx_strand_id
1 'polypeptide(L)'
;MPSLEHLLENISLDTTHKDFRTWLTSTPSPHFPVAILQNGSKMTVEPPKGIKANMIRAYMRQVPEFNEFLNSENTKVGNFKLLLFSLCLFHGVCLERRKFGPLGFNIPYEFTDGDLRICVSQLHMFLMEYAEIPFK
;
A
#
# COMPACT_ATOMS: atom_id res chain seq x y z
N MET A 1 -19.08 8.92 -20.03
CA MET A 1 -17.96 8.60 -20.97
C MET A 1 -18.50 7.75 -22.12
N PRO A 2 -19.11 8.37 -23.15
CA PRO A 2 -19.93 7.64 -24.14
C PRO A 2 -19.13 6.70 -25.04
N SER A 3 -17.92 7.09 -25.43
CA SER A 3 -17.08 6.29 -26.33
C SER A 3 -16.60 4.98 -25.69
N LEU A 4 -16.31 4.98 -24.38
CA LEU A 4 -15.91 3.78 -23.66
C LEU A 4 -17.09 2.80 -23.51
N GLU A 5 -18.26 3.32 -23.19
CA GLU A 5 -19.51 2.56 -23.08
C GLU A 5 -19.83 1.88 -24.41
N HIS A 6 -19.83 2.64 -25.50
CA HIS A 6 -20.03 2.11 -26.85
C HIS A 6 -18.99 1.04 -27.23
N LEU A 7 -17.72 1.21 -26.87
CA LEU A 7 -16.68 0.22 -27.18
C LEU A 7 -16.93 -1.10 -26.44
N LEU A 8 -17.33 -1.04 -25.17
CA LEU A 8 -17.59 -2.23 -24.35
C LEU A 8 -18.89 -2.94 -24.73
N GLU A 9 -19.93 -2.21 -25.12
CA GLU A 9 -21.18 -2.78 -25.62
C GLU A 9 -21.02 -3.55 -26.94
N ASN A 10 -20.06 -3.15 -27.77
CA ASN A 10 -19.78 -3.80 -29.06
C ASN A 10 -18.81 -5.00 -28.95
N ILE A 11 -18.41 -5.41 -27.74
CA ILE A 11 -17.58 -6.62 -27.57
C ILE A 11 -18.46 -7.86 -27.67
N SER A 12 -18.43 -8.51 -28.83
CA SER A 12 -19.18 -9.76 -29.07
C SER A 12 -18.51 -10.97 -28.40
N LEU A 13 -19.28 -11.75 -27.66
CA LEU A 13 -18.80 -12.98 -27.01
C LEU A 13 -18.35 -14.05 -28.02
N ASP A 14 -18.89 -14.03 -29.25
CA ASP A 14 -18.60 -15.02 -30.29
C ASP A 14 -17.23 -14.81 -30.96
N THR A 15 -16.76 -13.57 -31.01
CA THR A 15 -15.49 -13.19 -31.66
C THR A 15 -14.36 -12.96 -30.67
N THR A 16 -14.69 -12.82 -29.39
CA THR A 16 -13.73 -12.49 -28.34
C THR A 16 -13.10 -13.75 -27.74
N HIS A 17 -11.78 -13.69 -27.49
CA HIS A 17 -11.06 -14.78 -26.86
C HIS A 17 -11.61 -15.09 -25.46
N LYS A 18 -11.73 -16.38 -25.10
CA LYS A 18 -12.32 -16.82 -23.81
C LYS A 18 -11.62 -16.24 -22.57
N ASP A 19 -10.33 -15.96 -22.69
CA ASP A 19 -9.51 -15.39 -21.60
C ASP A 19 -9.39 -13.87 -21.63
N PHE A 20 -10.06 -13.19 -22.58
CA PHE A 20 -10.06 -11.73 -22.61
C PHE A 20 -10.75 -11.17 -21.35
N ARG A 21 -10.13 -10.17 -20.72
CA ARG A 21 -10.67 -9.46 -19.54
C ARG A 21 -10.39 -7.98 -19.69
N THR A 22 -11.39 -7.16 -19.38
CA THR A 22 -11.23 -5.70 -19.29
C THR A 22 -11.18 -5.28 -17.83
N TRP A 23 -10.11 -4.59 -17.44
CA TRP A 23 -9.93 -4.06 -16.08
C TRP A 23 -10.02 -2.54 -16.13
N LEU A 24 -10.89 -1.98 -15.27
CA LEU A 24 -11.08 -0.53 -15.17
C LEU A 24 -10.82 -0.10 -13.72
N THR A 25 -10.07 0.98 -13.56
CA THR A 25 -9.82 1.61 -12.26
C THR A 25 -10.31 3.05 -12.33
N SER A 26 -11.16 3.45 -11.39
CA SER A 26 -11.71 4.80 -11.34
C SER A 26 -11.96 5.23 -9.89
N THR A 27 -11.82 6.52 -9.62
CA THR A 27 -12.37 7.11 -8.40
C THR A 27 -13.89 7.29 -8.57
N PRO A 28 -14.66 7.37 -7.47
CA PRO A 28 -16.09 7.66 -7.56
C PRO A 28 -16.34 8.94 -8.38
N SER A 29 -17.07 8.81 -9.49
CA SER A 29 -17.34 9.91 -10.41
C SER A 29 -18.78 9.82 -10.92
N PRO A 30 -19.55 10.93 -10.88
CA PRO A 30 -20.91 10.95 -11.40
C PRO A 30 -20.97 10.80 -12.93
N HIS A 31 -19.84 10.98 -13.63
CA HIS A 31 -19.74 10.86 -15.09
C HIS A 31 -19.38 9.44 -15.57
N PHE A 32 -19.16 8.51 -14.62
CA PHE A 32 -18.84 7.13 -14.94
C PHE A 32 -20.07 6.42 -15.51
N PRO A 33 -19.97 5.72 -16.67
CA PRO A 33 -21.12 5.12 -17.32
C PRO A 33 -21.86 4.10 -16.45
N VAL A 34 -23.17 4.28 -16.32
CA VAL A 34 -24.03 3.42 -15.49
C VAL A 34 -24.10 2.00 -16.05
N ALA A 35 -24.11 1.84 -17.39
CA ALA A 35 -24.16 0.50 -18.00
C ALA A 35 -22.91 -0.33 -17.66
N ILE A 36 -21.72 0.28 -17.72
CA ILE A 36 -20.46 -0.38 -17.33
C ILE A 36 -20.48 -0.76 -15.85
N LEU A 37 -21.00 0.12 -14.99
CA LEU A 37 -21.20 -0.22 -13.59
C LEU A 37 -22.14 -1.41 -13.50
N GLN A 38 -23.36 -1.35 -14.00
CA GLN A 38 -24.33 -2.44 -13.85
C GLN A 38 -23.80 -3.79 -14.34
N ASN A 39 -23.15 -3.83 -15.51
CA ASN A 39 -22.69 -5.05 -16.16
C ASN A 39 -21.32 -5.57 -15.66
N GLY A 40 -20.54 -4.76 -14.93
CA GLY A 40 -19.22 -5.14 -14.44
C GLY A 40 -19.22 -5.72 -13.02
N SER A 41 -18.17 -6.46 -12.67
CA SER A 41 -17.85 -6.78 -11.27
C SER A 41 -17.15 -5.60 -10.61
N LYS A 42 -17.64 -5.17 -9.44
CA LYS A 42 -17.11 -4.02 -8.71
C LYS A 42 -16.32 -4.50 -7.51
N MET A 43 -15.15 -3.92 -7.32
CA MET A 43 -14.34 -4.13 -6.13
C MET A 43 -13.85 -2.77 -5.63
N THR A 44 -14.07 -2.52 -4.35
CA THR A 44 -13.52 -1.34 -3.66
C THR A 44 -12.23 -1.74 -2.96
N VAL A 45 -11.13 -1.10 -3.33
CA VAL A 45 -9.87 -1.24 -2.59
C VAL A 45 -9.84 -0.20 -1.50
N GLU A 46 -10.26 -0.59 -0.29
CA GLU A 46 -10.18 0.27 0.89
C GLU A 46 -8.86 0.07 1.65
N PRO A 47 -8.30 1.11 2.28
CA PRO A 47 -7.18 0.94 3.18
C PRO A 47 -7.59 0.07 4.39
N PRO A 48 -6.67 -0.75 4.93
CA PRO A 48 -6.95 -1.54 6.13
C PRO A 48 -7.34 -0.63 7.29
N LYS A 49 -8.29 -1.10 8.10
CA LYS A 49 -8.84 -0.32 9.23
C LYS A 49 -8.17 -0.77 10.52
N GLY A 50 -7.51 0.18 11.19
CA GLY A 50 -6.93 -0.01 12.51
C GLY A 50 -5.43 -0.33 12.47
N ILE A 51 -4.74 0.00 13.56
CA ILE A 51 -3.28 -0.13 13.67
C ILE A 51 -2.83 -1.57 13.39
N LYS A 52 -3.50 -2.57 13.99
CA LYS A 52 -3.14 -3.99 13.80
C LYS A 52 -3.17 -4.41 12.33
N ALA A 53 -4.21 -4.02 11.59
CA ALA A 53 -4.35 -4.36 10.18
C ALA A 53 -3.29 -3.63 9.32
N ASN A 54 -3.00 -2.37 9.63
CA ASN A 54 -1.89 -1.63 9.00
C ASN A 54 -0.54 -2.31 9.26
N MET A 55 -0.28 -2.77 10.49
CA MET A 55 0.95 -3.48 10.83
C MET A 55 1.07 -4.80 10.08
N ILE A 56 0.02 -5.62 10.01
CA ILE A 56 0.04 -6.87 9.26
C ILE A 56 0.38 -6.60 7.78
N ARG A 57 -0.25 -5.58 7.17
CA ARG A 57 0.04 -5.20 5.78
C ARG A 57 1.49 -4.75 5.60
N ALA A 58 1.99 -3.90 6.51
CA ALA A 58 3.37 -3.42 6.48
C ALA A 58 4.36 -4.60 6.57
N TYR A 59 4.13 -5.54 7.49
CA TYR A 59 5.00 -6.70 7.64
C TYR A 59 4.97 -7.61 6.41
N MET A 60 3.78 -7.92 5.89
CA MET A 60 3.64 -8.76 4.68
C MET A 60 4.33 -8.15 3.45
N ARG A 61 4.42 -6.83 3.36
CA ARG A 61 5.02 -6.13 2.22
C ARG A 61 6.51 -5.89 2.38
N GLN A 62 6.95 -5.44 3.56
CA GLN A 62 8.32 -4.95 3.77
C GLN A 62 9.28 -6.04 4.23
N VAL A 63 8.85 -6.97 5.09
CA VAL A 63 9.72 -7.99 5.70
C VAL A 63 10.32 -8.97 4.69
N PRO A 64 9.61 -9.42 3.63
CA PRO A 64 10.18 -10.37 2.68
C PRO A 64 11.51 -9.91 2.06
N GLU A 65 11.69 -8.61 1.83
CA GLU A 65 12.93 -8.03 1.28
C GLU A 65 14.13 -8.17 2.22
N PHE A 66 13.91 -8.38 3.53
CA PHE A 66 14.95 -8.46 4.55
C PHE A 66 15.08 -9.86 5.17
N ASN A 67 14.40 -10.88 4.64
CA ASN A 67 14.40 -12.23 5.22
C ASN A 67 15.81 -12.83 5.34
N GLU A 68 16.67 -12.62 4.35
CA GLU A 68 18.07 -13.09 4.39
C GLU A 68 18.83 -12.46 5.56
N PHE A 69 18.75 -11.14 5.69
CA PHE A 69 19.38 -10.42 6.80
C PHE A 69 18.78 -10.83 8.15
N LEU A 70 17.46 -10.96 8.26
CA LEU A 70 16.75 -11.32 9.50
C LEU A 70 17.07 -12.73 10.01
N ASN A 71 17.50 -13.61 9.11
CA ASN A 71 17.92 -14.99 9.42
C ASN A 71 19.46 -15.12 9.52
N SER A 72 20.20 -14.04 9.32
CA SER A 72 21.66 -14.04 9.48
C SER A 72 22.07 -14.02 10.96
N GLU A 73 23.32 -14.42 11.23
CA GLU A 73 23.93 -14.35 12.57
C GLU A 73 24.48 -12.93 12.91
N ASN A 74 24.10 -11.91 12.14
CA ASN A 74 24.58 -10.56 12.36
C ASN A 74 24.06 -9.99 13.69
N THR A 75 24.97 -9.46 14.52
CA THR A 75 24.67 -8.92 15.86
C THR A 75 23.65 -7.78 15.83
N LYS A 76 23.51 -7.08 14.70
CA LYS A 76 22.59 -5.95 14.51
C LYS A 76 21.15 -6.38 14.18
N VAL A 77 20.89 -7.67 13.91
CA VAL A 77 19.55 -8.18 13.57
C VAL A 77 18.54 -7.92 14.70
N GLY A 78 18.96 -8.06 15.96
CA GLY A 78 18.10 -7.76 17.11
C GLY A 78 17.63 -6.31 17.13
N ASN A 79 18.57 -5.38 16.92
CA ASN A 79 18.27 -3.94 16.84
C ASN A 79 17.37 -3.62 15.64
N PHE A 80 17.64 -4.23 14.48
CA PHE A 80 16.81 -4.04 13.30
C PHE A 80 15.36 -4.47 13.52
N LYS A 81 15.12 -5.63 14.14
CA LYS A 81 13.76 -6.11 14.43
C LYS A 81 12.97 -5.13 15.31
N LEU A 82 13.61 -4.56 16.34
CA LEU A 82 12.98 -3.59 17.24
C LEU A 82 12.69 -2.25 16.53
N LEU A 83 13.64 -1.76 15.74
CA LEU A 83 13.48 -0.51 15.00
C LEU A 83 12.46 -0.65 13.87
N LEU A 84 12.45 -1.79 13.16
CA LEU A 84 11.48 -2.11 12.13
C LEU A 84 10.06 -2.15 12.71
N PHE A 85 9.87 -2.79 13.87
CA PHE A 85 8.58 -2.78 14.56
C PHE A 85 8.13 -1.37 14.90
N SER A 86 9.03 -0.57 15.49
CA SER A 86 8.75 0.81 15.88
C SER A 86 8.38 1.68 14.68
N LEU A 87 9.10 1.55 13.57
CA LEU A 87 8.85 2.26 12.32
C LEU A 87 7.51 1.86 11.68
N CYS A 88 7.22 0.56 11.61
CA CYS A 88 5.94 0.06 11.10
C CYS A 88 4.76 0.49 11.97
N LEU A 89 4.92 0.48 13.30
CA LEU A 89 3.91 0.97 14.23
C LEU A 89 3.68 2.47 14.03
N PHE A 90 4.75 3.27 13.95
CA PHE A 90 4.68 4.70 13.69
C PHE A 90 3.96 5.01 12.37
N HIS A 91 4.32 4.31 11.29
CA HIS A 91 3.63 4.42 10.01
C HIS A 91 2.14 4.08 10.14
N GLY A 92 1.79 2.97 10.81
CA GLY A 92 0.39 2.61 11.07
C GLY A 92 -0.38 3.67 11.85
N VAL A 93 0.24 4.31 12.85
CA VAL A 93 -0.33 5.44 13.59
C VAL A 93 -0.53 6.64 12.68
N CYS A 94 0.44 6.98 11.84
CA CYS A 94 0.30 8.07 10.86
C CYS A 94 -0.86 7.83 9.89
N LEU A 95 -1.03 6.61 9.39
CA LEU A 95 -2.15 6.24 8.53
C LEU A 95 -3.50 6.44 9.22
N GLU A 96 -3.63 5.98 10.47
CA GLU A 96 -4.87 6.08 11.26
C GLU A 96 -5.16 7.52 11.71
N ARG A 97 -4.12 8.31 12.02
CA ARG A 97 -4.27 9.73 12.42
C ARG A 97 -4.93 10.58 11.33
N ARG A 98 -4.78 10.23 10.04
CA ARG A 98 -5.45 10.95 8.95
C ARG A 98 -6.98 10.97 9.06
N LYS A 99 -7.57 10.00 9.75
CA LYS A 99 -9.03 9.91 9.97
C LYS A 99 -9.58 11.04 10.84
N PHE A 100 -8.72 11.72 11.59
CA PHE A 100 -9.10 12.82 12.48
C PHE A 100 -9.03 14.20 11.79
N GLY A 101 -8.82 14.23 10.47
CA GLY A 101 -8.77 15.47 9.68
C GLY A 101 -7.74 16.46 10.26
N PRO A 102 -8.09 17.74 10.45
CA PRO A 102 -7.20 18.75 11.00
C PRO A 102 -6.61 18.44 12.39
N LEU A 103 -7.30 17.65 13.24
CA LEU A 103 -6.78 17.23 14.54
C LEU A 103 -5.65 16.19 14.42
N GLY A 104 -5.66 15.43 13.32
CA GLY A 104 -4.62 14.47 12.98
C GLY A 104 -3.41 15.18 12.37
N PHE A 105 -3.66 15.95 11.31
CA PHE A 105 -2.67 16.72 10.57
C PHE A 105 -3.28 18.03 10.09
N ASN A 106 -2.62 19.17 10.35
CA ASN A 106 -3.06 20.48 9.86
C ASN A 106 -3.13 20.52 8.32
N ILE A 107 -2.20 19.83 7.66
CA ILE A 107 -2.16 19.64 6.21
C ILE A 107 -2.13 18.13 5.96
N PRO A 108 -3.12 17.54 5.26
CA PRO A 108 -3.15 16.11 5.01
C PRO A 108 -1.99 15.70 4.10
N TYR A 109 -1.26 14.67 4.50
CA TYR A 109 -0.23 14.03 3.69
C TYR A 109 -0.65 12.60 3.35
N GLU A 110 -0.38 12.17 2.12
CA GLU A 110 -0.69 10.82 1.68
C GLU A 110 0.48 9.87 1.91
N PHE A 111 0.63 9.35 3.14
CA PHE A 111 1.62 8.31 3.42
C PHE A 111 1.32 7.04 2.60
N THR A 112 2.30 6.64 1.80
CA THR A 112 2.26 5.49 0.89
C THR A 112 3.12 4.33 1.40
N ASP A 113 2.95 3.15 0.78
CA ASP A 113 3.86 2.02 1.03
C ASP A 113 5.28 2.28 0.50
N GLY A 114 5.42 3.18 -0.49
CA GLY A 114 6.72 3.59 -1.03
C GLY A 114 7.53 4.37 0.00
N ASP A 115 6.88 5.30 0.73
CA ASP A 115 7.52 6.05 1.81
C ASP A 115 8.05 5.11 2.89
N LEU A 116 7.22 4.16 3.34
CA LEU A 116 7.64 3.17 4.32
C LEU A 116 8.81 2.32 3.83
N ARG A 117 8.78 1.87 2.57
CA ARG A 117 9.84 1.06 1.98
C ARG A 117 11.18 1.78 1.99
N ILE A 118 11.20 3.07 1.60
CA ILE A 118 12.40 3.89 1.64
C ILE A 118 12.89 4.05 3.07
N CYS A 119 12.01 4.34 4.03
CA CYS A 119 12.39 4.45 5.44
C CYS A 119 13.00 3.16 5.99
N VAL A 120 12.44 1.99 5.65
CA VAL A 120 12.99 0.69 6.09
C VAL A 120 14.35 0.41 5.44
N SER A 121 14.50 0.72 4.16
CA SER A 121 15.78 0.58 3.45
C SER A 121 16.87 1.47 4.05
N GLN A 122 16.54 2.73 4.34
CA GLN A 122 17.45 3.68 5.00
C GLN A 122 17.79 3.23 6.42
N LEU A 123 16.81 2.74 7.17
CA LEU A 123 17.03 2.18 8.50
C LEU A 123 18.05 1.04 8.44
N HIS A 124 17.90 0.11 7.50
CA HIS A 124 18.86 -0.99 7.31
C HIS A 124 20.25 -0.46 6.93
N MET A 125 20.32 0.47 5.98
CA MET A 125 21.57 1.07 5.52
C MET A 125 22.34 1.72 6.67
N PHE A 126 21.69 2.63 7.41
CA PHE A 126 22.32 3.32 8.54
C PHE A 126 22.72 2.36 9.65
N LEU A 127 21.88 1.37 9.95
CA LEU A 127 22.22 0.39 10.94
C LEU A 127 23.47 -0.40 10.52
N MET A 128 23.66 -0.70 9.24
CA MET A 128 24.87 -1.39 8.77
C MET A 128 26.11 -0.50 8.78
N GLU A 129 25.96 0.77 8.38
CA GLU A 129 27.04 1.75 8.25
C GLU A 129 27.68 2.12 9.60
N TYR A 130 26.88 2.39 10.63
CA TYR A 130 27.38 2.89 11.91
C TYR A 130 27.62 1.76 12.93
N ALA A 131 28.65 1.88 13.75
CA ALA A 131 28.92 0.95 14.85
C ALA A 131 27.87 1.08 15.97
N GLU A 132 27.49 2.31 16.29
CA GLU A 132 26.42 2.66 17.22
C GLU A 132 25.13 3.00 16.48
N ILE A 133 23.98 2.84 17.14
CA ILE A 133 22.69 3.14 16.53
C ILE A 133 22.52 4.67 16.42
N PRO A 134 22.36 5.24 15.21
CA PRO A 134 22.24 6.67 15.02
C PRO A 134 20.80 7.12 15.31
N PHE A 135 20.48 7.34 16.59
CA PHE A 135 19.17 7.87 17.00
C PHE A 135 19.00 9.39 16.80
N LYS A 136 20.08 10.10 16.44
CA LYS A 136 20.12 11.55 16.29
C LYS A 136 20.18 11.96 14.83
#